data_AF-A0AAV8TNW2-F1
#
_entry.id   AF-A0AAV8TNW2-F1
#
_cell.length_a   1.000
_cell.length_b   1.000
_cell.length_c   1.000
_cell.angle_alpha   90.00
_cell.angle_beta   90.00
_cell.angle_gamma   90.00
#
_symmetry.space_group_name_H-M   'P 1'
#
loop_
_entity.id
_entity.type
_entity.pdbx_description
1 polymer ?
#
loop_
_entity_poly.entity_id
_entity_poly.type
_entity_poly.pdbx_seq_one_letter_code
_entity_poly.pdbx_strand_id
1 'polypeptide(L)'
;MAASVVVNQHLLCFPSSRNSRSCSWLLHKTCLLTPHRNIHFSLASSPFSTSLSSTSQSPEANTQTAESCVNLGLSLFSKGRVKDALVQFETALTLNPNPKEAQAALYNKACCHAYRGEGKKTADCLRIALRDYNLKFGTILNDPDLATFRALPEFKELQEEARLGGQDVGSSFRRDLKLISEVQAPFRGVRRFFYFAFSAAAGISMFFTIPRLFRAIKGGDNAPDLLETAGNAAINVGGIIALVALFFWDNKKEEEQIAQITRDETLSRLPLRLSTNRVVELVQLRDTVRPVILAGKKDTVNLAMQKAERFRTELLRRGVLLVPIFWDEVKAPELQKKGFGVSSKAVMALPSIGEDFEKRAQSVIAKSKLKAEIRFKAEVVSPAEWERWIRDQQKSEGVSPGEDVYIILRLDGRVRRSGKGMPDWQQIVKELPPMDALLSKLER
;
A
#
# COMPACT_ATOMS: atom_id res chain seq x y z
N MET A 1 -8.91 44.74 -39.05
CA MET A 1 -9.90 43.69 -39.37
C MET A 1 -9.80 42.61 -38.30
N ALA A 2 -10.89 42.33 -37.59
CA ALA A 2 -10.95 41.29 -36.56
C ALA A 2 -11.81 40.13 -37.08
N ALA A 3 -11.37 38.89 -36.89
CA ALA A 3 -12.10 37.69 -37.27
C ALA A 3 -12.43 36.87 -36.02
N SER A 4 -13.69 36.97 -35.59
CA SER A 4 -14.26 36.19 -34.49
C SER A 4 -14.62 34.77 -34.95
N VAL A 5 -14.12 33.75 -34.25
CA VAL A 5 -14.57 32.36 -34.47
C VAL A 5 -15.74 32.05 -33.54
N VAL A 6 -16.88 31.70 -34.14
CA VAL A 6 -18.13 31.37 -33.44
C VAL A 6 -18.15 29.89 -33.05
N VAL A 7 -18.46 29.60 -31.79
CA VAL A 7 -18.75 28.25 -31.31
C VAL A 7 -20.18 27.89 -31.71
N ASN A 8 -20.35 26.76 -32.43
CA ASN A 8 -21.68 26.27 -32.80
C ASN A 8 -22.03 25.01 -31.98
N GLN A 9 -23.06 25.11 -31.13
CA GLN A 9 -23.62 23.99 -30.37
C GLN A 9 -24.85 23.44 -31.08
N HIS A 10 -24.89 22.14 -31.37
CA HIS A 10 -26.12 21.46 -31.77
C HIS A 10 -26.59 20.49 -30.68
N LEU A 11 -27.83 20.71 -30.23
CA LEU A 11 -28.53 19.87 -29.26
C LEU A 11 -29.01 18.57 -29.89
N LEU A 12 -29.03 17.49 -29.11
CA LEU A 12 -29.96 16.37 -29.26
C LEU A 12 -30.45 15.89 -27.88
N CYS A 13 -31.76 15.66 -27.79
CA CYS A 13 -32.51 15.10 -26.65
C CYS A 13 -33.44 14.00 -27.19
N PHE A 14 -34.01 13.05 -26.45
CA PHE A 14 -34.30 12.84 -25.02
C PHE A 14 -34.08 11.32 -24.70
N PRO A 15 -34.46 10.71 -23.54
CA PRO A 15 -35.18 11.20 -22.35
C PRO A 15 -34.54 10.86 -20.98
N SER A 16 -35.14 11.40 -19.92
CA SER A 16 -34.78 11.15 -18.51
C SER A 16 -35.29 9.81 -17.97
N SER A 17 -34.52 9.19 -17.07
CA SER A 17 -35.01 8.17 -16.11
C SER A 17 -34.62 8.53 -14.67
N ARG A 18 -35.43 8.11 -13.70
CA ARG A 18 -35.49 8.67 -12.34
C ARG A 18 -34.54 7.98 -11.34
N ASN A 19 -34.03 8.77 -10.39
CA ASN A 19 -33.65 8.40 -9.01
C ASN A 19 -33.17 6.96 -8.77
N SER A 20 -31.87 6.70 -8.91
CA SER A 20 -31.21 5.64 -8.15
C SER A 20 -30.79 6.17 -6.77
N ARG A 21 -31.27 5.53 -5.69
CA ARG A 21 -30.76 5.81 -4.34
C ARG A 21 -29.33 5.28 -4.24
N SER A 22 -28.41 6.15 -3.85
CA SER A 22 -27.04 5.75 -3.50
C SER A 22 -27.05 4.80 -2.31
N CYS A 23 -26.62 3.56 -2.52
CA CYS A 23 -26.19 2.65 -1.46
C CYS A 23 -24.71 2.31 -1.66
N SER A 24 -23.86 2.82 -0.77
CA SER A 24 -22.41 2.64 -0.82
C SER A 24 -22.01 1.23 -0.36
N TRP A 25 -21.59 0.39 -1.32
CA TRP A 25 -21.05 -0.94 -1.05
C TRP A 25 -19.54 -1.01 -1.33
N LEU A 26 -18.77 -0.23 -0.57
CA LEU A 26 -17.33 -0.36 -0.31
C LEU A 26 -17.08 0.29 1.08
N LEU A 27 -16.38 -0.41 1.97
CA LEU A 27 -16.40 -0.25 3.43
C LEU A 27 -16.22 1.19 3.99
N HIS A 28 -16.88 1.45 5.13
CA HIS A 28 -16.24 2.13 6.27
C HIS A 28 -16.88 1.74 7.62
N LYS A 29 -16.24 0.82 8.35
CA LYS A 29 -15.86 1.01 9.77
C LYS A 29 -15.04 -0.16 10.32
N THR A 30 -13.80 0.17 10.68
CA THR A 30 -12.98 -0.42 11.76
C THR A 30 -13.71 -1.35 12.73
N CYS A 31 -13.35 -2.63 12.74
CA CYS A 31 -13.65 -3.51 13.88
C CYS A 31 -12.64 -3.27 15.02
N LEU A 32 -12.79 -2.13 15.70
CA LEU A 32 -12.25 -1.92 17.04
C LEU A 32 -13.38 -2.11 18.05
N LEU A 33 -13.19 -3.05 18.98
CA LEU A 33 -14.17 -3.47 19.97
C LEU A 33 -14.63 -2.32 20.89
N THR A 34 -15.93 -2.04 20.90
CA THR A 34 -16.69 -1.46 22.04
C THR A 34 -18.10 -2.06 22.07
N PRO A 35 -18.76 -2.15 23.25
CA PRO A 35 -19.86 -3.09 23.47
C PRO A 35 -21.26 -2.63 23.00
N HIS A 36 -22.17 -3.60 22.94
CA HIS A 36 -23.57 -3.53 22.50
C HIS A 36 -24.34 -2.23 22.73
N ARG A 37 -25.11 -1.84 21.70
CA ARG A 37 -26.45 -1.28 21.88
C ARG A 37 -27.39 -1.87 20.83
N ASN A 38 -28.46 -2.51 21.27
CA ASN A 38 -29.39 -3.23 20.40
C ASN A 38 -30.19 -2.27 19.52
N ILE A 39 -30.37 -2.63 18.24
CA ILE A 39 -31.43 -2.09 17.38
C ILE A 39 -32.12 -3.28 16.72
N HIS A 40 -33.34 -3.60 17.18
CA HIS A 40 -34.26 -4.44 16.42
C HIS A 40 -34.72 -3.66 15.18
N PHE A 41 -34.77 -4.32 14.03
CA PHE A 41 -35.55 -3.85 12.89
C PHE A 41 -36.77 -4.76 12.71
N SER A 42 -37.92 -4.29 13.18
CA SER A 42 -39.21 -4.95 13.01
C SER A 42 -39.81 -4.62 11.65
N LEU A 43 -40.21 -5.64 10.89
CA LEU A 43 -40.89 -5.46 9.60
C LEU A 43 -42.34 -5.01 9.86
N ALA A 44 -42.77 -3.92 9.21
CA ALA A 44 -44.12 -3.40 9.37
C ALA A 44 -45.16 -4.27 8.64
N SER A 45 -46.24 -4.62 9.33
CA SER A 45 -47.36 -5.38 8.80
C SER A 45 -48.42 -4.48 8.16
N SER A 46 -49.21 -5.05 7.25
CA SER A 46 -50.51 -4.51 6.82
C SER A 46 -51.44 -5.70 6.52
N PRO A 47 -52.64 -5.81 7.11
CA PRO A 47 -53.41 -7.05 7.12
C PRO A 47 -54.52 -7.07 6.06
N PHE A 48 -54.86 -8.26 5.53
CA PHE A 48 -56.22 -8.55 5.06
C PHE A 48 -56.56 -10.06 5.09
N SER A 49 -57.61 -10.37 5.85
CA SER A 49 -58.57 -11.50 5.82
C SER A 49 -58.21 -12.91 5.30
N THR A 50 -58.19 -13.82 6.28
CA THR A 50 -58.67 -15.23 6.32
C THR A 50 -59.44 -15.84 5.13
N SER A 51 -59.01 -17.04 4.69
CA SER A 51 -59.84 -18.27 4.65
C SER A 51 -58.97 -19.54 4.48
N LEU A 52 -59.55 -20.74 4.72
CA LEU A 52 -58.83 -22.02 4.85
C LEU A 52 -58.43 -22.70 3.52
N SER A 53 -57.55 -23.69 3.69
CA SER A 53 -57.33 -24.88 2.84
C SER A 53 -56.45 -24.75 1.59
N SER A 54 -55.25 -25.31 1.67
CA SER A 54 -54.93 -26.59 1.00
C SER A 54 -53.51 -27.05 1.34
N THR A 55 -53.39 -28.33 1.69
CA THR A 55 -52.10 -28.97 1.93
C THR A 55 -51.34 -29.11 0.61
N SER A 56 -50.24 -28.37 0.45
CA SER A 56 -49.21 -28.73 -0.52
C SER A 56 -47.84 -28.43 0.07
N GLN A 57 -47.15 -29.49 0.50
CA GLN A 57 -45.71 -29.45 0.70
C GLN A 57 -45.07 -29.26 -0.68
N SER A 58 -44.75 -28.02 -1.02
CA SER A 58 -43.76 -27.73 -2.04
C SER A 58 -42.39 -27.69 -1.36
N PRO A 59 -41.37 -28.41 -1.89
CA PRO A 59 -40.02 -28.25 -1.37
C PRO A 59 -39.56 -26.83 -1.70
N GLU A 60 -39.01 -26.13 -0.71
CA GLU A 60 -38.23 -24.91 -0.98
C GLU A 60 -37.04 -25.29 -1.86
N ALA A 61 -37.21 -25.12 -3.17
CA ALA A 61 -36.14 -25.21 -4.15
C ALA A 61 -35.19 -24.03 -3.91
N ASN A 62 -34.32 -24.19 -2.92
CA ASN A 62 -33.21 -23.30 -2.60
C ASN A 62 -32.34 -23.13 -3.85
N THR A 63 -32.72 -22.17 -4.69
CA THR A 63 -32.05 -21.88 -5.94
C THR A 63 -30.72 -21.24 -5.58
N GLN A 64 -29.68 -22.07 -5.58
CA GLN A 64 -28.35 -21.70 -5.12
C GLN A 64 -27.79 -20.61 -6.04
N THR A 65 -27.78 -19.36 -5.57
CA THR A 65 -27.23 -18.22 -6.31
C THR A 65 -25.74 -18.06 -6.03
N ALA A 66 -25.02 -17.38 -6.94
CA ALA A 66 -23.61 -17.04 -6.72
C ALA A 66 -23.40 -16.24 -5.42
N GLU A 67 -24.26 -15.27 -5.13
CA GLU A 67 -24.26 -14.52 -3.86
C GLU A 67 -24.43 -15.43 -2.63
N SER A 68 -25.39 -16.36 -2.67
CA SER A 68 -25.64 -17.30 -1.57
C SER A 68 -24.41 -18.19 -1.32
N CYS A 69 -23.77 -18.69 -2.39
CA CYS A 69 -22.50 -19.41 -2.32
C CYS A 69 -21.37 -18.57 -1.71
N VAL A 70 -21.20 -17.31 -2.10
CA VAL A 70 -20.16 -16.42 -1.51
C VAL A 70 -20.41 -16.21 -0.01
N ASN A 71 -21.65 -15.93 0.38
CA ASN A 71 -22.01 -15.72 1.79
C ASN A 71 -21.86 -17.00 2.63
N LEU A 72 -22.21 -18.16 2.08
CA LEU A 72 -21.98 -19.46 2.72
C LEU A 72 -20.48 -19.78 2.82
N GLY A 73 -19.71 -19.50 1.78
CA GLY A 73 -18.25 -19.65 1.77
C GLY A 73 -17.57 -18.80 2.86
N LEU A 74 -17.96 -17.54 3.02
CA LEU A 74 -17.50 -16.65 4.10
C LEU A 74 -17.88 -17.21 5.49
N SER A 75 -19.11 -17.71 5.66
CA SER A 75 -19.56 -18.35 6.90
C SER A 75 -18.74 -19.60 7.23
N LEU A 76 -18.37 -20.41 6.23
CA LEU A 76 -17.52 -21.60 6.41
C LEU A 76 -16.06 -21.21 6.70
N PHE A 77 -15.52 -20.20 6.02
CA PHE A 77 -14.16 -19.71 6.22
C PHE A 77 -13.97 -19.17 7.64
N SER A 78 -14.89 -18.34 8.15
CA SER A 78 -14.85 -17.84 9.54
C SER A 78 -14.92 -18.94 10.61
N LYS A 79 -15.45 -20.13 10.26
CA LYS A 79 -15.48 -21.35 11.11
C LYS A 79 -14.23 -22.23 10.93
N GLY A 80 -13.23 -21.79 10.16
CA GLY A 80 -12.03 -22.56 9.82
C GLY A 80 -12.26 -23.71 8.84
N ARG A 81 -13.46 -23.84 8.24
CA ARG A 81 -13.80 -24.88 7.25
C ARG A 81 -13.33 -24.49 5.85
N VAL A 82 -12.03 -24.22 5.71
CA VAL A 82 -11.42 -23.62 4.50
C VAL A 82 -11.60 -24.49 3.24
N LYS A 83 -11.59 -25.83 3.37
CA LYS A 83 -11.86 -26.74 2.25
C LYS A 83 -13.29 -26.56 1.70
N ASP A 84 -14.27 -26.47 2.59
CA ASP A 84 -15.68 -26.34 2.21
C ASP A 84 -15.99 -24.92 1.70
N ALA A 85 -15.33 -23.91 2.26
CA ALA A 85 -15.38 -22.54 1.77
C ALA A 85 -14.87 -22.43 0.32
N LEU A 86 -13.75 -23.08 -0.01
CA LEU A 86 -13.23 -23.14 -1.38
C LEU A 86 -14.25 -23.72 -2.37
N VAL A 87 -14.91 -24.83 -2.03
CA VAL A 87 -15.96 -25.44 -2.88
C VAL A 87 -17.10 -24.45 -3.13
N GLN A 88 -17.53 -23.71 -2.10
CA GLN A 88 -18.58 -22.69 -2.27
C GLN A 88 -18.14 -21.52 -3.14
N PHE A 89 -16.90 -21.02 -3.01
CA PHE A 89 -16.40 -19.97 -3.90
C PHE A 89 -16.20 -20.45 -5.35
N GLU A 90 -15.83 -21.72 -5.56
CA GLU A 90 -15.77 -22.32 -6.89
C GLU A 90 -17.17 -22.48 -7.50
N THR A 91 -18.15 -22.91 -6.70
CA THR A 91 -19.55 -23.01 -7.13
C THR A 91 -20.13 -21.62 -7.45
N ALA A 92 -19.80 -20.59 -6.66
CA ALA A 92 -20.19 -19.22 -6.98
C ALA A 92 -19.69 -18.76 -8.36
N LEU A 93 -18.48 -19.17 -8.75
CA LEU A 93 -17.89 -18.84 -10.05
C LEU A 93 -18.53 -19.61 -11.23
N THR A 94 -19.19 -20.74 -10.98
CA THR A 94 -19.93 -21.48 -12.02
C THR A 94 -21.39 -21.04 -12.16
N LEU A 95 -21.94 -20.28 -11.20
CA LEU A 95 -23.36 -19.89 -11.13
C LEU A 95 -23.67 -18.55 -11.83
N ASN A 96 -22.97 -18.24 -12.93
CA ASN A 96 -23.08 -16.96 -13.67
C ASN A 96 -23.06 -15.71 -12.75
N PRO A 97 -21.99 -15.53 -11.95
CA PRO A 97 -21.90 -14.40 -11.02
C PRO A 97 -21.88 -13.06 -11.76
N ASN A 98 -22.44 -12.03 -11.14
CA ASN A 98 -22.18 -10.66 -11.60
C ASN A 98 -20.72 -10.24 -11.29
N PRO A 99 -20.18 -9.16 -11.91
CA PRO A 99 -18.77 -8.80 -11.74
C PRO A 99 -18.33 -8.54 -10.29
N LYS A 100 -19.24 -8.15 -9.38
CA LYS A 100 -18.91 -7.96 -7.95
C LYS A 100 -18.85 -9.27 -7.19
N GLU A 101 -19.80 -10.17 -7.47
CA GLU A 101 -19.80 -11.53 -6.92
C GLU A 101 -18.58 -12.32 -7.37
N ALA A 102 -18.22 -12.22 -8.65
CA ALA A 102 -17.03 -12.86 -9.21
C ALA A 102 -15.74 -12.32 -8.58
N GLN A 103 -15.63 -10.99 -8.42
CA GLN A 103 -14.53 -10.35 -7.69
C GLN A 103 -14.43 -10.89 -6.26
N ALA A 104 -15.55 -10.93 -5.53
CA ALA A 104 -15.60 -11.40 -4.14
C ALA A 104 -15.26 -12.90 -4.03
N ALA A 105 -15.81 -13.73 -4.91
CA ALA A 105 -15.53 -15.16 -4.94
C ALA A 105 -14.05 -15.46 -5.23
N LEU A 106 -13.45 -14.81 -6.23
CA LEU A 106 -12.01 -14.94 -6.52
C LEU A 106 -11.13 -14.44 -5.39
N TYR A 107 -11.50 -13.30 -4.78
CA TYR A 107 -10.76 -12.71 -3.67
C TYR A 107 -10.77 -13.61 -2.42
N ASN A 108 -11.95 -14.09 -2.03
CA ASN A 108 -12.08 -14.97 -0.87
C ASN A 108 -11.46 -16.36 -1.16
N LYS A 109 -11.53 -16.85 -2.40
CA LYS A 109 -10.79 -18.04 -2.85
C LYS A 109 -9.27 -17.84 -2.72
N ALA A 110 -8.74 -16.66 -3.07
CA ALA A 110 -7.33 -16.34 -2.83
C ALA A 110 -6.97 -16.37 -1.34
N CYS A 111 -7.79 -15.77 -0.46
CA CYS A 111 -7.58 -15.80 0.99
C CYS A 111 -7.57 -17.24 1.54
N CYS A 112 -8.47 -18.11 1.04
CA CYS A 112 -8.44 -19.54 1.35
C CYS A 112 -7.15 -20.26 0.90
N HIS A 113 -6.59 -19.91 -0.27
CA HIS A 113 -5.30 -20.45 -0.72
C HIS A 113 -4.12 -19.90 0.09
N ALA A 114 -4.14 -18.61 0.46
CA ALA A 114 -3.13 -17.98 1.30
C ALA A 114 -3.07 -18.62 2.71
N TYR A 115 -4.23 -18.89 3.31
CA TYR A 115 -4.36 -19.63 4.57
C TYR A 115 -3.79 -21.05 4.48
N ARG A 116 -3.88 -21.69 3.31
CA ARG A 116 -3.30 -23.02 3.03
C ARG A 116 -1.81 -22.99 2.67
N GLY A 117 -1.19 -21.81 2.56
CA GLY A 117 0.18 -21.66 2.06
C GLY A 117 0.34 -21.88 0.55
N GLU A 118 -0.75 -21.91 -0.21
CA GLU A 118 -0.77 -22.19 -1.66
C GLU A 118 -0.49 -20.89 -2.45
N GLY A 119 0.74 -20.38 -2.33
CA GLY A 119 1.17 -19.08 -2.87
C GLY A 119 0.85 -18.87 -4.36
N LYS A 120 1.18 -19.85 -5.21
CA LYS A 120 0.88 -19.80 -6.65
C LYS A 120 -0.62 -19.60 -6.95
N LYS A 121 -1.48 -20.45 -6.40
CA LYS A 121 -2.94 -20.35 -6.60
C LYS A 121 -3.52 -19.07 -6.00
N THR A 122 -2.92 -18.56 -4.93
CA THR A 122 -3.26 -17.24 -4.36
C THR A 122 -2.98 -16.13 -5.38
N ALA A 123 -1.77 -16.11 -5.95
CA ALA A 123 -1.40 -15.17 -7.00
C ALA A 123 -2.31 -15.32 -8.24
N ASP A 124 -2.58 -16.54 -8.69
CA ASP A 124 -3.46 -16.82 -9.85
C ASP A 124 -4.86 -16.21 -9.66
N CYS A 125 -5.50 -16.45 -8.51
CA CYS A 125 -6.82 -15.89 -8.20
C CYS A 125 -6.78 -14.35 -8.10
N LEU A 126 -5.72 -13.78 -7.52
CA LEU A 126 -5.54 -12.34 -7.42
C LEU A 126 -5.25 -11.67 -8.77
N ARG A 127 -4.49 -12.29 -9.69
CA ARG A 127 -4.30 -11.76 -11.05
C ARG A 127 -5.63 -11.60 -11.77
N ILE A 128 -6.49 -12.63 -11.73
CA ILE A 128 -7.83 -12.58 -12.33
C ILE A 128 -8.68 -11.47 -11.68
N ALA A 129 -8.68 -11.38 -10.34
CA ALA A 129 -9.42 -10.32 -9.63
C ALA A 129 -8.92 -8.89 -9.94
N LEU A 130 -7.60 -8.70 -10.07
CA LEU A 130 -6.97 -7.42 -10.43
C LEU A 130 -7.22 -7.03 -11.90
N ARG A 131 -7.14 -8.00 -12.82
CA ARG A 131 -7.30 -7.79 -14.27
C ARG A 131 -8.76 -7.61 -14.66
N ASP A 132 -9.55 -8.67 -14.46
CA ASP A 132 -10.87 -8.81 -15.07
C ASP A 132 -11.96 -8.08 -14.26
N TYR A 133 -11.69 -7.85 -12.97
CA TYR A 133 -12.64 -7.24 -12.04
C TYR A 133 -12.13 -5.95 -11.38
N ASN A 134 -10.96 -5.42 -11.78
CA ASN A 134 -10.40 -4.16 -11.28
C ASN A 134 -10.36 -4.07 -9.73
N LEU A 135 -9.96 -5.18 -9.06
CA LEU A 135 -9.63 -5.16 -7.64
C LEU A 135 -8.54 -4.10 -7.38
N LYS A 136 -8.63 -3.40 -6.23
CA LYS A 136 -7.56 -2.47 -5.83
C LYS A 136 -6.41 -3.25 -5.21
N PHE A 137 -5.19 -3.03 -5.69
CA PHE A 137 -4.00 -3.66 -5.09
C PHE A 137 -3.80 -3.26 -3.61
N GLY A 138 -4.22 -2.05 -3.23
CA GLY A 138 -4.27 -1.62 -1.82
C GLY A 138 -5.15 -2.52 -0.93
N THR A 139 -6.17 -3.20 -1.47
CA THR A 139 -6.94 -4.20 -0.71
C THR A 139 -6.07 -5.40 -0.36
N ILE A 140 -5.22 -5.86 -1.28
CA ILE A 140 -4.27 -6.97 -1.05
C ILE A 140 -3.22 -6.60 0.00
N LEU A 141 -2.74 -5.34 -0.02
CA LEU A 141 -1.75 -4.84 0.93
C LEU A 141 -2.28 -4.71 2.37
N ASN A 142 -3.58 -4.42 2.53
CA ASN A 142 -4.20 -4.15 3.83
C ASN A 142 -4.87 -5.37 4.47
N ASP A 143 -5.00 -6.48 3.75
CA ASP A 143 -5.75 -7.64 4.25
C ASP A 143 -4.87 -8.54 5.15
N PRO A 144 -5.30 -8.82 6.40
CA PRO A 144 -4.56 -9.68 7.32
C PRO A 144 -4.54 -11.16 6.90
N ASP A 145 -5.55 -11.66 6.18
CA ASP A 145 -5.61 -13.06 5.72
C ASP A 145 -4.61 -13.32 4.58
N LEU A 146 -4.15 -12.26 3.91
CA LEU A 146 -3.09 -12.29 2.90
C LEU A 146 -1.69 -12.01 3.46
N ALA A 147 -1.53 -11.80 4.79
CA ALA A 147 -0.23 -11.55 5.41
C ALA A 147 0.81 -12.65 5.15
N THR A 148 0.40 -13.92 5.22
CA THR A 148 1.26 -15.07 4.90
C THR A 148 1.71 -15.03 3.44
N PHE A 149 0.81 -14.70 2.51
CA PHE A 149 1.11 -14.56 1.10
C PHE A 149 2.06 -13.39 0.82
N ARG A 150 1.92 -12.25 1.52
CA ARG A 150 2.81 -11.08 1.36
C ARG A 150 4.28 -11.36 1.69
N ALA A 151 4.58 -12.40 2.47
CA ALA A 151 5.94 -12.88 2.70
C ALA A 151 6.51 -13.76 1.56
N LEU A 152 5.67 -14.40 0.73
CA LEU A 152 6.05 -15.39 -0.28
C LEU A 152 6.61 -14.77 -1.58
N PRO A 153 7.52 -15.44 -2.31
CA PRO A 153 8.09 -14.90 -3.55
C PRO A 153 7.03 -14.60 -4.62
N GLU A 154 5.94 -15.38 -4.69
CA GLU A 154 4.84 -15.18 -5.63
C GLU A 154 4.12 -13.83 -5.44
N PHE A 155 4.08 -13.28 -4.22
CA PHE A 155 3.59 -11.90 -4.00
C PHE A 155 4.53 -10.86 -4.62
N LYS A 156 5.83 -11.15 -4.79
CA LYS A 156 6.77 -10.22 -5.43
C LYS A 156 6.49 -10.13 -6.92
N GLU A 157 6.29 -11.30 -7.54
CA GLU A 157 5.90 -11.42 -8.94
C GLU A 157 4.60 -10.64 -9.20
N LEU A 158 3.55 -10.91 -8.41
CA LEU A 158 2.28 -10.19 -8.49
C LEU A 158 2.42 -8.66 -8.27
N GLN A 159 3.30 -8.24 -7.35
CA GLN A 159 3.56 -6.82 -7.08
C GLN A 159 4.32 -6.14 -8.22
N GLU A 160 5.34 -6.79 -8.79
CA GLU A 160 6.09 -6.26 -9.93
C GLU A 160 5.23 -6.26 -11.21
N GLU A 161 4.40 -7.27 -11.45
CA GLU A 161 3.36 -7.27 -12.50
C GLU A 161 2.45 -6.04 -12.37
N ALA A 162 1.89 -5.80 -11.17
CA ALA A 162 1.01 -4.66 -10.91
C ALA A 162 1.74 -3.30 -10.95
N ARG A 163 3.03 -3.24 -10.60
CA ARG A 163 3.86 -2.02 -10.64
C ARG A 163 4.29 -1.68 -12.07
N LEU A 164 4.69 -2.68 -12.85
CA LEU A 164 5.04 -2.53 -14.27
C LEU A 164 3.81 -2.11 -15.08
N GLY A 165 2.64 -2.67 -14.78
CA GLY A 165 1.35 -2.26 -15.34
C GLY A 165 1.18 -2.60 -16.81
N GLY A 166 0.11 -3.32 -17.14
CA GLY A 166 -0.21 -3.68 -18.53
C GLY A 166 -1.71 -3.91 -18.70
N GLN A 167 -2.09 -4.54 -19.81
CA GLN A 167 -3.44 -5.08 -19.97
C GLN A 167 -3.73 -6.23 -18.99
N ASP A 168 -2.68 -6.93 -18.52
CA ASP A 168 -2.85 -8.20 -17.82
C ASP A 168 -2.93 -8.14 -16.29
N VAL A 169 -2.38 -7.12 -15.61
CA VAL A 169 -2.55 -6.92 -14.15
C VAL A 169 -2.43 -5.44 -13.80
N GLY A 170 -3.27 -4.98 -12.87
CA GLY A 170 -2.90 -3.87 -11.96
C GLY A 170 -2.81 -2.48 -12.56
N SER A 171 -3.50 -2.17 -13.66
CA SER A 171 -3.51 -0.81 -14.21
C SER A 171 -3.94 0.26 -13.19
N SER A 172 -4.76 -0.11 -12.20
CA SER A 172 -5.13 0.73 -11.04
C SER A 172 -3.92 1.08 -10.17
N PHE A 173 -3.08 0.10 -9.83
CA PHE A 173 -1.93 0.29 -8.95
C PHE A 173 -0.84 1.16 -9.60
N ARG A 174 -0.45 0.88 -10.85
CA ARG A 174 0.50 1.76 -11.56
C ARG A 174 -0.06 3.18 -11.73
N ARG A 175 -1.37 3.35 -11.95
CA ARG A 175 -2.01 4.67 -11.98
C ARG A 175 -1.89 5.41 -10.65
N ASP A 176 -2.23 4.76 -9.54
CA ASP A 176 -2.15 5.34 -8.19
C ASP A 176 -0.68 5.74 -7.85
N LEU A 177 0.29 4.87 -8.13
CA LEU A 177 1.72 5.15 -7.96
C LEU A 177 2.20 6.32 -8.83
N LYS A 178 1.71 6.43 -10.07
CA LYS A 178 2.05 7.53 -10.98
C LYS A 178 1.48 8.87 -10.49
N LEU A 179 0.26 8.88 -9.95
CA LEU A 179 -0.32 10.09 -9.35
C LEU A 179 0.53 10.58 -8.16
N ILE A 180 1.02 9.66 -7.32
CA ILE A 180 1.94 10.00 -6.22
C ILE A 180 3.28 10.53 -6.76
N SER A 181 3.83 9.94 -7.82
CA SER A 181 5.11 10.40 -8.41
C SER A 181 4.99 11.73 -9.15
N GLU A 182 3.83 12.04 -9.75
CA GLU A 182 3.52 13.34 -10.36
C GLU A 182 3.40 14.45 -9.30
N VAL A 183 2.89 14.14 -8.09
CA VAL A 183 2.89 15.08 -6.96
C VAL A 183 4.32 15.36 -6.45
N GLN A 184 5.21 14.36 -6.47
CA GLN A 184 6.62 14.55 -6.06
C GLN A 184 7.46 15.25 -7.13
N ALA A 185 7.16 15.05 -8.42
CA ALA A 185 7.88 15.60 -9.54
C ALA A 185 6.91 16.30 -10.52
N PRO A 186 6.42 17.50 -10.16
CA PRO A 186 5.37 18.18 -10.92
C PRO A 186 5.79 18.44 -12.38
N PHE A 187 4.79 18.41 -13.27
CA PHE A 187 4.94 18.66 -14.70
C PHE A 187 5.85 17.70 -15.48
N ARG A 188 6.23 16.53 -14.92
CA ARG A 188 6.97 15.47 -15.66
C ARG A 188 6.34 15.14 -17.03
N GLY A 189 5.02 14.97 -17.07
CA GLY A 189 4.29 14.71 -18.33
C GLY A 189 4.45 15.83 -19.36
N VAL A 190 4.37 17.09 -18.92
CA VAL A 190 4.55 18.28 -19.76
C VAL A 190 5.98 18.35 -20.30
N ARG A 191 6.98 18.09 -19.45
CA ARG A 191 8.39 18.06 -19.84
C ARG A 191 8.68 16.99 -20.89
N ARG A 192 8.12 15.78 -20.74
CA ARG A 192 8.24 14.71 -21.75
C ARG A 192 7.53 15.05 -23.06
N PHE A 193 6.37 15.71 -23.00
CA PHE A 193 5.70 16.22 -24.20
C PHE A 193 6.61 17.17 -24.98
N PHE A 194 7.28 18.12 -24.31
CA PHE A 194 8.23 19.01 -24.97
C PHE A 194 9.48 18.29 -25.50
N TYR A 195 10.04 17.30 -24.77
CA TYR A 195 11.15 16.49 -25.28
C TYR A 195 10.78 15.79 -26.58
N PHE A 196 9.60 15.18 -26.66
CA PHE A 196 9.10 14.54 -27.87
C PHE A 196 8.82 15.56 -28.98
N ALA A 197 8.08 16.63 -28.69
CA ALA A 197 7.68 17.64 -29.66
C ALA A 197 8.89 18.36 -30.30
N PHE A 198 9.89 18.73 -29.50
CA PHE A 198 11.11 19.36 -30.02
C PHE A 198 12.01 18.36 -30.76
N SER A 199 12.06 17.09 -30.35
CA SER A 199 12.78 16.05 -31.12
C SER A 199 12.10 15.82 -32.49
N ALA A 200 10.77 15.79 -32.52
CA ALA A 200 10.00 15.66 -33.76
C ALA A 200 10.18 16.90 -34.67
N ALA A 201 10.13 18.11 -34.12
CA ALA A 201 10.36 19.35 -34.86
C ALA A 201 11.78 19.42 -35.44
N ALA A 202 12.80 19.07 -34.66
CA ALA A 202 14.18 18.96 -35.13
C ALA A 202 14.34 17.86 -36.20
N GLY A 203 13.64 16.73 -36.07
CA GLY A 203 13.60 15.68 -37.09
C GLY A 203 13.00 16.15 -38.42
N ILE A 204 11.88 16.90 -38.37
CA ILE A 204 11.27 17.53 -39.55
C ILE A 204 12.22 18.57 -40.17
N SER A 205 12.88 19.40 -39.36
CA SER A 205 13.90 20.34 -39.85
C SER A 205 15.08 19.61 -40.50
N MET A 206 15.53 18.49 -39.92
CA MET A 206 16.61 17.67 -40.44
C MET A 206 16.25 17.05 -41.81
N PHE A 207 15.00 16.61 -41.99
CA PHE A 207 14.49 16.09 -43.26
C PHE A 207 14.65 17.07 -44.43
N PHE A 208 14.43 18.37 -44.19
CA PHE A 208 14.69 19.42 -45.20
C PHE A 208 16.15 19.86 -45.28
N THR A 209 16.91 19.73 -44.19
CA THR A 209 18.31 20.17 -44.12
C THR A 209 19.26 19.18 -44.79
N ILE A 210 19.02 17.86 -44.70
CA ILE A 210 19.89 16.84 -45.30
C ILE A 210 20.02 17.01 -46.84
N PRO A 211 18.93 17.15 -47.63
CA PRO A 211 19.04 17.39 -49.07
C PRO A 211 19.73 18.73 -49.42
N ARG A 212 19.53 19.77 -48.60
CA ARG A 212 20.22 21.06 -48.77
C ARG A 212 21.72 20.93 -48.54
N LEU A 213 22.13 20.21 -47.48
CA LEU A 213 23.53 19.95 -47.17
C LEU A 213 24.22 19.16 -48.29
N PHE A 214 23.55 18.15 -48.85
CA PHE A 214 24.07 17.40 -50.00
C PHE A 214 24.23 18.27 -51.25
N ARG A 215 23.34 19.24 -51.49
CA ARG A 215 23.50 20.23 -52.57
C ARG A 215 24.64 21.22 -52.29
N ALA A 216 24.77 21.71 -51.05
CA ALA A 216 25.86 22.60 -50.65
C ALA A 216 27.24 21.94 -50.83
N ILE A 217 27.38 20.66 -50.45
CA ILE A 217 28.61 19.87 -50.65
C ILE A 217 28.92 19.67 -52.15
N LYS A 218 27.91 19.51 -53.01
CA LYS A 218 28.11 19.38 -54.46
C LYS A 218 28.50 20.68 -55.17
N GLY A 219 28.22 21.84 -54.57
CA GLY A 219 28.48 23.14 -55.17
C GLY A 219 27.66 23.45 -56.43
N GLY A 220 28.03 24.54 -57.11
CA GLY A 220 27.39 25.05 -58.32
C GLY A 220 26.69 26.40 -58.12
N ASP A 221 26.34 27.05 -59.23
CA ASP A 221 25.61 28.32 -59.21
C ASP A 221 24.25 28.13 -58.52
N ASN A 222 24.01 28.88 -57.44
CA ASN A 222 22.87 28.74 -56.50
C ASN A 222 22.95 27.58 -55.49
N ALA A 223 24.13 27.05 -55.17
CA ALA A 223 24.30 26.18 -54.00
C ALA A 223 24.07 26.95 -52.67
N PRO A 224 23.43 26.35 -51.64
CA PRO A 224 23.30 26.96 -50.32
C PRO A 224 24.66 27.12 -49.61
N ASP A 225 24.77 28.06 -48.68
CA ASP A 225 26.01 28.18 -47.87
C ASP A 225 26.27 26.91 -47.06
N LEU A 226 27.50 26.41 -47.16
CA LEU A 226 27.89 25.14 -46.57
C LEU A 226 28.01 25.23 -45.05
N LEU A 227 28.55 26.34 -44.52
CA LEU A 227 28.79 26.50 -43.08
C LEU A 227 27.47 26.72 -42.33
N GLU A 228 26.58 27.56 -42.85
CA GLU A 228 25.24 27.78 -42.32
C GLU A 228 24.41 26.49 -42.37
N THR A 229 24.41 25.78 -43.51
CA THR A 229 23.65 24.53 -43.65
C THR A 229 24.20 23.42 -42.76
N ALA A 230 25.52 23.30 -42.62
CA ALA A 230 26.16 22.35 -41.71
C ALA A 230 25.93 22.72 -40.23
N GLY A 231 25.95 24.00 -39.88
CA GLY A 231 25.62 24.50 -38.55
C GLY A 231 24.18 24.18 -38.15
N ASN A 232 23.22 24.46 -39.03
CA ASN A 232 21.81 24.11 -38.85
C ASN A 232 21.58 22.59 -38.71
N ALA A 233 22.32 21.78 -39.49
CA ALA A 233 22.30 20.31 -39.33
C ALA A 233 22.86 19.87 -37.98
N ALA A 234 24.00 20.42 -37.56
CA ALA A 234 24.65 20.11 -36.28
C ALA A 234 23.79 20.51 -35.07
N ILE A 235 23.12 21.67 -35.11
CA ILE A 235 22.18 22.13 -34.08
C ILE A 235 21.00 21.15 -33.96
N ASN A 236 20.39 20.74 -35.07
CA ASN A 236 19.28 19.78 -35.05
C ASN A 236 19.72 18.40 -34.51
N VAL A 237 20.87 17.88 -34.95
CA VAL A 237 21.41 16.59 -34.46
C VAL A 237 21.74 16.67 -32.97
N GLY A 238 22.46 17.70 -32.53
CA GLY A 238 22.79 17.91 -31.12
C GLY A 238 21.55 18.06 -30.24
N GLY A 239 20.54 18.81 -30.73
CA GLY A 239 19.24 18.96 -30.07
C GLY A 239 18.51 17.63 -29.90
N ILE A 240 18.39 16.82 -30.97
CA ILE A 240 17.77 15.48 -30.90
C ILE A 240 18.52 14.60 -29.89
N ILE A 241 19.84 14.53 -29.96
CA ILE A 241 20.66 13.71 -29.03
C ILE A 241 20.41 14.14 -27.58
N ALA A 242 20.44 15.44 -27.29
CA ALA A 242 20.22 15.97 -25.94
C ALA A 242 18.80 15.69 -25.44
N LEU A 243 17.77 15.93 -26.25
CA LEU A 243 16.36 15.72 -25.87
C LEU A 243 16.04 14.23 -25.67
N VAL A 244 16.58 13.35 -26.51
CA VAL A 244 16.44 11.89 -26.36
C VAL A 244 17.16 11.40 -25.09
N ALA A 245 18.37 11.89 -24.80
CA ALA A 245 19.07 11.58 -23.56
C ALA A 245 18.30 12.05 -22.31
N LEU A 246 17.74 13.26 -22.34
CA LEU A 246 16.89 13.79 -21.27
C LEU A 246 15.60 12.98 -21.08
N PHE A 247 14.99 12.51 -22.17
CA PHE A 247 13.81 11.64 -22.12
C PHE A 247 14.12 10.30 -21.45
N PHE A 248 15.20 9.61 -21.84
CA PHE A 248 15.63 8.37 -21.19
C PHE A 248 16.00 8.58 -19.71
N TRP A 249 16.63 9.70 -19.37
CA TRP A 249 16.98 10.03 -17.98
C TRP A 249 15.73 10.27 -17.11
N ASP A 250 14.73 11.00 -17.61
CA ASP A 250 13.47 11.24 -16.88
C ASP A 250 12.58 9.98 -16.81
N ASN A 251 12.71 9.05 -17.77
CA ASN A 251 12.10 7.71 -17.67
C ASN A 251 12.74 6.89 -16.56
N LYS A 252 14.08 6.83 -16.53
CA LYS A 252 14.83 6.16 -15.45
C LYS A 252 14.50 6.76 -14.08
N LYS A 253 14.42 8.08 -13.98
CA LYS A 253 14.06 8.79 -12.73
C LYS A 253 12.61 8.57 -12.29
N GLU A 254 11.67 8.36 -13.20
CA GLU A 254 10.30 7.96 -12.83
C GLU A 254 10.26 6.53 -12.30
N GLU A 255 10.91 5.56 -12.96
CA GLU A 255 10.94 4.17 -12.48
C GLU A 255 11.65 4.05 -11.11
N GLU A 256 12.76 4.77 -10.89
CA GLU A 256 13.41 4.88 -9.58
C GLU A 256 12.46 5.43 -8.49
N GLN A 257 11.69 6.47 -8.81
CA GLN A 257 10.70 7.06 -7.88
C GLN A 257 9.52 6.13 -7.63
N ILE A 258 8.97 5.48 -8.66
CA ILE A 258 7.86 4.51 -8.51
C ILE A 258 8.31 3.33 -7.65
N ALA A 259 9.53 2.82 -7.84
CA ALA A 259 10.10 1.76 -7.01
C ALA A 259 10.35 2.22 -5.55
N GLN A 260 10.67 3.49 -5.31
CA GLN A 260 10.73 4.06 -3.96
C GLN A 260 9.33 4.19 -3.32
N ILE A 261 8.37 4.78 -4.02
CA ILE A 261 6.99 4.95 -3.53
C ILE A 261 6.34 3.59 -3.22
N THR A 262 6.60 2.56 -4.04
CA THR A 262 6.11 1.18 -3.81
C THR A 262 6.68 0.58 -2.52
N ARG A 263 7.96 0.84 -2.22
CA ARG A 263 8.61 0.43 -0.96
C ARG A 263 8.11 1.22 0.25
N ASP A 264 7.89 2.53 0.11
CA ASP A 264 7.34 3.36 1.18
C ASP A 264 5.88 3.00 1.51
N GLU A 265 5.06 2.66 0.50
CA GLU A 265 3.68 2.21 0.72
C GLU A 265 3.66 0.83 1.41
N THR A 266 4.46 -0.14 0.96
CA THR A 266 4.56 -1.45 1.64
C THR A 266 5.08 -1.33 3.07
N LEU A 267 6.13 -0.52 3.31
CA LEU A 267 6.61 -0.19 4.65
C LEU A 267 5.47 0.31 5.54
N SER A 268 4.66 1.24 5.02
CA SER A 268 3.59 1.88 5.80
C SER A 268 2.52 0.89 6.31
N ARG A 269 2.36 -0.26 5.65
CA ARG A 269 1.40 -1.32 6.04
C ARG A 269 1.98 -2.38 6.95
N LEU A 270 3.29 -2.36 7.22
CA LEU A 270 3.91 -3.37 8.06
C LEU A 270 3.38 -3.28 9.52
N PRO A 271 2.90 -4.41 10.08
CA PRO A 271 2.30 -4.41 11.41
C PRO A 271 3.36 -4.43 12.52
N LEU A 272 3.15 -3.58 13.53
CA LEU A 272 3.86 -3.56 14.80
C LEU A 272 2.91 -3.85 15.95
N ARG A 273 3.37 -4.67 16.89
CA ARG A 273 2.76 -4.78 18.22
C ARG A 273 3.38 -3.71 19.09
N LEU A 274 2.58 -2.71 19.42
CA LEU A 274 2.89 -1.84 20.54
C LEU A 274 2.83 -2.66 21.81
N SER A 275 3.76 -2.36 22.70
CA SER A 275 3.87 -2.76 24.10
C SER A 275 2.61 -2.60 24.98
N THR A 276 1.58 -1.89 24.51
CA THR A 276 0.20 -1.98 25.07
C THR A 276 -0.55 -3.24 24.61
N ASN A 277 0.15 -4.21 24.02
CA ASN A 277 -0.37 -5.36 23.27
C ASN A 277 -1.38 -5.00 22.15
N ARG A 278 -1.29 -3.78 21.60
CA ARG A 278 -2.12 -3.32 20.47
C ARG A 278 -1.32 -3.47 19.19
N VAL A 279 -1.88 -4.15 18.19
CA VAL A 279 -1.31 -4.17 16.84
C VAL A 279 -1.76 -2.92 16.09
N VAL A 280 -0.82 -2.27 15.40
CA VAL A 280 -1.01 -1.09 14.55
C VAL A 280 -0.13 -1.21 13.29
N GLU A 281 -0.57 -0.66 12.17
CA GLU A 281 0.29 -0.46 10.99
C GLU A 281 1.23 0.74 11.22
N LEU A 282 2.40 0.76 10.57
CA LEU A 282 3.32 1.90 10.60
C LEU A 282 2.66 3.22 10.18
N VAL A 283 1.73 3.22 9.22
CA VAL A 283 0.97 4.40 8.78
C VAL A 283 0.16 5.04 9.92
N GLN A 284 -0.29 4.25 10.90
CA GLN A 284 -1.06 4.73 12.06
C GLN A 284 -0.16 5.39 13.12
N LEU A 285 1.17 5.30 12.96
CA LEU A 285 2.18 5.89 13.85
C LEU A 285 2.79 7.19 13.29
N ARG A 286 2.42 7.58 12.06
CA ARG A 286 2.80 8.87 11.47
C ARG A 286 2.44 10.04 12.39
N ASP A 287 3.19 11.13 12.28
CA ASP A 287 3.12 12.35 13.12
C ASP A 287 3.49 12.19 14.60
N THR A 288 3.45 10.96 15.13
CA THR A 288 3.61 10.66 16.56
C THR A 288 5.01 10.16 16.93
N VAL A 289 5.64 9.34 16.10
CA VAL A 289 6.95 8.71 16.39
C VAL A 289 7.82 8.59 15.14
N ARG A 290 9.13 8.48 15.37
CA ARG A 290 10.16 8.16 14.37
C ARG A 290 10.68 6.74 14.64
N PRO A 291 10.19 5.72 13.91
CA PRO A 291 10.75 4.38 14.00
C PRO A 291 12.23 4.36 13.64
N VAL A 292 13.04 3.76 14.50
CA VAL A 292 14.43 3.37 14.23
C VAL A 292 14.47 1.85 14.25
N ILE A 293 14.54 1.30 13.04
CA ILE A 293 14.58 -0.14 12.78
C ILE A 293 16.02 -0.60 12.95
N LEU A 294 16.23 -1.65 13.75
CA LEU A 294 17.52 -2.29 13.99
C LEU A 294 17.40 -3.73 13.52
N ALA A 295 18.02 -4.07 12.39
CA ALA A 295 17.87 -5.38 11.76
C ALA A 295 19.23 -6.08 11.68
N GLY A 296 19.36 -7.25 12.29
CA GLY A 296 20.66 -7.90 12.40
C GLY A 296 20.67 -9.18 13.21
N LYS A 297 21.88 -9.66 13.50
CA LYS A 297 22.08 -10.72 14.49
C LYS A 297 21.60 -10.28 15.88
N LYS A 298 21.08 -11.25 16.65
CA LYS A 298 20.46 -11.02 17.96
C LYS A 298 21.38 -10.28 18.93
N ASP A 299 22.65 -10.64 18.98
CA ASP A 299 23.65 -10.01 19.86
C ASP A 299 23.95 -8.56 19.45
N THR A 300 24.14 -8.30 18.15
CA THR A 300 24.43 -6.95 17.63
C THR A 300 23.25 -6.00 17.91
N VAL A 301 22.02 -6.46 17.66
CA VAL A 301 20.79 -5.69 17.91
C VAL A 301 20.58 -5.46 19.40
N ASN A 302 20.77 -6.47 20.26
CA ASN A 302 20.66 -6.31 21.71
C ASN A 302 21.70 -5.33 22.27
N LEU A 303 22.95 -5.38 21.79
CA LEU A 303 24.00 -4.43 22.14
C LEU A 303 23.65 -3.00 21.70
N ALA A 304 23.06 -2.84 20.51
CA ALA A 304 22.59 -1.54 20.03
C ALA A 304 21.46 -0.98 20.90
N MET A 305 20.46 -1.81 21.23
CA MET A 305 19.37 -1.46 22.17
C MET A 305 19.91 -1.05 23.54
N GLN A 306 20.87 -1.79 24.10
CA GLN A 306 21.49 -1.46 25.39
C GLN A 306 22.26 -0.13 25.35
N LYS A 307 22.93 0.18 24.22
CA LYS A 307 23.58 1.49 24.01
C LYS A 307 22.55 2.62 23.87
N ALA A 308 21.40 2.37 23.25
CA ALA A 308 20.32 3.35 23.08
C ALA A 308 19.76 3.83 24.41
N GLU A 309 19.70 2.95 25.40
CA GLU A 309 19.16 3.22 26.74
C GLU A 309 19.90 4.38 27.44
N ARG A 310 21.20 4.57 27.16
CA ARG A 310 21.99 5.71 27.66
C ARG A 310 21.50 7.07 27.15
N PHE A 311 20.82 7.09 26.01
CA PHE A 311 20.27 8.28 25.36
C PHE A 311 18.73 8.36 25.45
N ARG A 312 18.11 7.47 26.24
CA ARG A 312 16.65 7.27 26.35
C ARG A 312 15.83 8.55 26.37
N THR A 313 16.14 9.46 27.31
CA THR A 313 15.39 10.70 27.53
C THR A 313 15.40 11.60 26.29
N GLU A 314 16.55 11.71 25.65
CA GLU A 314 16.78 12.60 24.51
C GLU A 314 16.22 12.02 23.20
N LEU A 315 16.25 10.69 23.06
CA LEU A 315 15.59 9.93 22.00
C LEU A 315 14.05 10.00 22.12
N LEU A 316 13.50 9.84 23.33
CA LEU A 316 12.06 10.02 23.59
C LEU A 316 11.59 11.45 23.30
N ARG A 317 12.40 12.48 23.62
CA ARG A 317 12.12 13.88 23.26
C ARG A 317 12.02 14.10 21.74
N ARG A 318 12.69 13.25 20.94
CA ARG A 318 12.62 13.20 19.46
C ARG A 318 11.57 12.23 18.93
N GLY A 319 10.75 11.64 19.81
CA GLY A 319 9.71 10.67 19.44
C GLY A 319 10.27 9.35 18.88
N VAL A 320 11.52 8.98 19.18
CA VAL A 320 12.13 7.75 18.64
C VAL A 320 11.44 6.50 19.21
N LEU A 321 11.10 5.57 18.33
CA LEU A 321 10.57 4.24 18.64
C LEU A 321 11.53 3.17 18.10
N LEU A 322 12.10 2.33 18.96
CA LEU A 322 13.01 1.26 18.54
C LEU A 322 12.24 0.02 18.06
N VAL A 323 12.61 -0.48 16.89
CA VAL A 323 12.01 -1.67 16.26
C VAL A 323 13.13 -2.69 15.98
N PRO A 324 13.42 -3.61 16.92
CA PRO A 324 14.43 -4.65 16.73
C PRO A 324 13.89 -5.82 15.88
N ILE A 325 14.73 -6.31 14.97
CA ILE A 325 14.41 -7.36 14.00
C ILE A 325 15.61 -8.30 13.91
N PHE A 326 15.36 -9.61 14.03
CA PHE A 326 16.39 -10.63 14.10
C PHE A 326 16.33 -11.53 12.87
N TRP A 327 17.47 -11.80 12.23
CA TRP A 327 17.54 -12.64 11.04
C TRP A 327 17.22 -14.13 11.30
N ASP A 328 17.50 -14.63 12.51
CA ASP A 328 17.49 -16.06 12.80
C ASP A 328 16.24 -16.54 13.56
N GLU A 329 15.21 -15.69 13.73
CA GLU A 329 13.95 -16.07 14.41
C GLU A 329 12.86 -16.55 13.43
N VAL A 330 13.23 -17.44 12.50
CA VAL A 330 12.25 -18.30 11.79
C VAL A 330 11.83 -19.48 12.69
N LYS A 331 11.33 -19.17 13.89
CA LYS A 331 10.30 -20.03 14.48
C LYS A 331 8.99 -19.59 13.86
N ALA A 332 8.43 -20.44 13.01
CA ALA A 332 7.08 -20.25 12.51
C ALA A 332 6.18 -19.90 13.71
N PRO A 333 5.41 -18.80 13.66
CA PRO A 333 4.52 -18.48 14.76
C PRO A 333 3.59 -19.68 14.91
N GLU A 334 3.56 -20.27 16.11
CA GLU A 334 2.42 -21.06 16.51
C GLU A 334 1.22 -20.14 16.37
N LEU A 335 0.47 -20.33 15.29
CA LEU A 335 -0.84 -19.75 15.12
C LEU A 335 -1.64 -20.19 16.34
N GLN A 336 -1.77 -19.28 17.31
CA GLN A 336 -2.91 -19.30 18.19
C GLN A 336 -4.10 -19.33 17.25
N LYS A 337 -4.74 -20.51 17.16
CA LYS A 337 -5.95 -20.76 16.40
C LYS A 337 -7.09 -19.98 17.06
N LYS A 338 -7.01 -18.66 16.98
CA LYS A 338 -8.06 -17.72 17.34
C LYS A 338 -9.10 -17.79 16.24
N GLY A 339 -9.87 -18.88 16.27
CA GLY A 339 -11.26 -18.80 15.86
C GLY A 339 -11.89 -17.60 16.58
N PHE A 340 -12.68 -16.83 15.85
CA PHE A 340 -13.33 -15.63 16.40
C PHE A 340 -14.29 -16.05 17.52
N GLY A 341 -13.82 -15.93 18.77
CA GLY A 341 -14.50 -16.37 19.98
C GLY A 341 -14.29 -15.36 21.10
N VAL A 342 -15.40 -14.95 21.72
CA VAL A 342 -15.44 -13.86 22.70
C VAL A 342 -14.73 -14.25 24.00
N SER A 343 -13.77 -13.43 24.44
CA SER A 343 -13.25 -13.52 25.81
C SER A 343 -14.27 -12.92 26.78
N SER A 344 -14.94 -13.79 27.56
CA SER A 344 -15.74 -13.35 28.70
C SER A 344 -14.81 -12.76 29.75
N LYS A 345 -14.95 -11.46 30.02
CA LYS A 345 -14.18 -10.77 31.05
C LYS A 345 -14.98 -10.74 32.35
N ALA A 346 -14.59 -11.58 33.30
CA ALA A 346 -15.17 -11.59 34.64
C ALA A 346 -15.01 -10.22 35.32
N VAL A 347 -16.08 -9.78 36.00
CA VAL A 347 -16.10 -8.55 36.80
C VAL A 347 -15.46 -8.86 38.16
N MET A 348 -14.38 -8.16 38.51
CA MET A 348 -13.83 -8.14 39.87
C MET A 348 -14.23 -6.85 40.58
N ALA A 349 -14.60 -6.98 41.86
CA ALA A 349 -15.15 -5.90 42.69
C ALA A 349 -14.10 -4.84 43.12
N LEU A 350 -14.59 -3.66 43.54
CA LEU A 350 -13.78 -2.59 44.11
C LEU A 350 -13.36 -2.87 45.56
N PRO A 351 -12.13 -2.53 45.97
CA PRO A 351 -11.76 -2.34 47.37
C PRO A 351 -11.94 -0.88 47.85
N SER A 352 -11.94 -0.71 49.19
CA SER A 352 -12.32 0.50 49.92
C SER A 352 -11.33 1.68 49.82
N ILE A 353 -11.80 2.86 50.23
CA ILE A 353 -11.12 4.16 50.12
C ILE A 353 -10.44 4.53 51.45
N GLY A 354 -9.21 5.04 51.42
CA GLY A 354 -8.45 5.38 52.64
C GLY A 354 -6.98 5.72 52.36
N GLU A 355 -6.09 4.74 52.43
CA GLU A 355 -4.62 4.93 52.39
C GLU A 355 -4.00 5.02 50.99
N ASP A 356 -4.84 5.16 49.98
CA ASP A 356 -4.51 4.72 48.63
C ASP A 356 -3.86 5.82 47.77
N PHE A 357 -3.94 7.09 48.17
CA PHE A 357 -3.65 8.21 47.27
C PHE A 357 -2.15 8.36 46.95
N GLU A 358 -1.27 8.16 47.93
CA GLU A 358 0.18 8.34 47.77
C GLU A 358 0.82 7.11 47.10
N LYS A 359 0.37 5.91 47.47
CA LYS A 359 0.68 4.66 46.75
C LYS A 359 0.10 4.66 45.33
N ARG A 360 -1.07 5.29 45.08
CA ARG A 360 -1.56 5.57 43.72
C ARG A 360 -0.69 6.58 43.00
N ALA A 361 -0.29 7.70 43.61
CA ALA A 361 0.56 8.70 42.95
C ALA A 361 1.91 8.07 42.53
N GLN A 362 2.60 7.39 43.45
CA GLN A 362 3.84 6.69 43.15
C GLN A 362 3.63 5.53 42.16
N SER A 363 2.56 4.74 42.26
CA SER A 363 2.30 3.68 41.27
C SER A 363 1.77 4.20 39.93
N VAL A 364 1.18 5.40 39.84
CA VAL A 364 0.81 6.07 38.59
C VAL A 364 2.05 6.67 37.94
N ILE A 365 2.99 7.22 38.71
CA ILE A 365 4.30 7.69 38.22
C ILE A 365 5.17 6.49 37.79
N ALA A 366 5.15 5.38 38.53
CA ALA A 366 5.83 4.14 38.13
C ALA A 366 5.16 3.50 36.90
N LYS A 367 3.82 3.44 36.85
CA LYS A 367 3.06 2.99 35.66
C LYS A 367 3.20 3.95 34.47
N SER A 368 3.48 5.25 34.68
CA SER A 368 3.74 6.20 33.59
C SER A 368 5.17 6.11 33.08
N LYS A 369 6.16 5.92 33.96
CA LYS A 369 7.54 5.55 33.59
C LYS A 369 7.55 4.22 32.83
N LEU A 370 6.93 3.16 33.36
CA LEU A 370 6.77 1.88 32.67
C LEU A 370 6.01 2.03 31.35
N LYS A 371 4.93 2.84 31.27
CA LYS A 371 4.25 3.16 30.00
C LYS A 371 5.13 3.93 29.00
N ALA A 372 6.08 4.72 29.47
CA ALA A 372 7.08 5.40 28.62
C ALA A 372 8.24 4.47 28.22
N GLU A 373 8.56 3.48 29.04
CA GLU A 373 9.44 2.34 28.73
C GLU A 373 8.87 1.51 27.58
N ILE A 374 7.61 1.12 27.77
CA ILE A 374 6.69 0.51 26.81
C ILE A 374 6.66 1.33 25.50
N ARG A 375 6.51 2.66 25.51
CA ARG A 375 6.50 3.47 24.27
C ARG A 375 7.84 3.57 23.51
N PHE A 376 8.96 3.13 24.09
CA PHE A 376 10.28 3.26 23.46
C PHE A 376 10.65 2.07 22.57
N LYS A 377 9.94 0.94 22.70
CA LYS A 377 10.17 -0.29 21.93
C LYS A 377 8.85 -0.83 21.38
N ALA A 378 8.84 -1.24 20.11
CA ALA A 378 7.79 -2.07 19.53
C ALA A 378 8.29 -3.48 19.21
N GLU A 379 7.37 -4.42 19.09
CA GLU A 379 7.64 -5.78 18.60
C GLU A 379 7.09 -5.93 17.19
N VAL A 380 7.76 -6.72 16.36
CA VAL A 380 7.28 -7.06 15.02
C VAL A 380 6.25 -8.18 15.10
N VAL A 381 5.15 -8.07 14.32
CA VAL A 381 4.10 -9.11 14.24
C VAL A 381 4.37 -10.13 13.14
N SER A 382 4.88 -9.68 11.99
CA SER A 382 5.17 -10.53 10.82
C SER A 382 6.67 -10.46 10.46
N PRO A 383 7.59 -11.18 11.15
CA PRO A 383 9.03 -11.07 10.92
C PRO A 383 9.44 -11.26 9.46
N ALA A 384 8.81 -12.21 8.75
CA ALA A 384 9.10 -12.49 7.35
C ALA A 384 8.70 -11.35 6.39
N GLU A 385 7.59 -10.63 6.63
CA GLU A 385 7.22 -9.45 5.83
C GLU A 385 8.25 -8.32 6.02
N TRP A 386 8.67 -8.12 7.27
CA TRP A 386 9.66 -7.11 7.64
C TRP A 386 11.05 -7.41 7.10
N GLU A 387 11.53 -8.64 7.27
CA GLU A 387 12.82 -9.09 6.74
C GLU A 387 12.86 -8.92 5.22
N ARG A 388 11.81 -9.36 4.52
CA ARG A 388 11.66 -9.18 3.07
C ARG A 388 11.77 -7.72 2.66
N TRP A 389 11.03 -6.83 3.33
CA TRP A 389 11.08 -5.40 3.04
C TRP A 389 12.49 -4.82 3.27
N ILE A 390 13.16 -5.19 4.36
CA ILE A 390 14.53 -4.74 4.65
C ILE A 390 15.52 -5.28 3.61
N ARG A 391 15.40 -6.54 3.16
CA ARG A 391 16.23 -7.11 2.10
C ARG A 391 16.07 -6.38 0.77
N ASP A 392 14.87 -5.87 0.47
CA ASP A 392 14.63 -5.07 -0.73
C ASP A 392 15.14 -3.62 -0.56
N GLN A 393 15.07 -3.04 0.65
CA GLN A 393 15.77 -1.79 0.98
C GLN A 393 17.30 -1.94 0.82
N GLN A 394 17.88 -3.01 1.37
CA GLN A 394 19.31 -3.32 1.25
C GLN A 394 19.77 -3.36 -0.22
N LYS A 395 19.06 -4.08 -1.08
CA LYS A 395 19.35 -4.14 -2.52
C LYS A 395 19.33 -2.77 -3.19
N SER A 396 18.38 -1.90 -2.82
CA SER A 396 18.29 -0.55 -3.40
C SER A 396 19.46 0.36 -3.02
N GLU A 397 20.07 0.12 -1.86
CA GLU A 397 21.19 0.88 -1.30
C GLU A 397 22.57 0.22 -1.61
N GLY A 398 22.60 -0.85 -2.42
CA GLY A 398 23.83 -1.59 -2.72
C GLY A 398 24.41 -2.38 -1.54
N VAL A 399 23.57 -2.73 -0.55
CA VAL A 399 23.94 -3.51 0.64
C VAL A 399 23.62 -4.99 0.42
N SER A 400 24.51 -5.90 0.84
CA SER A 400 24.30 -7.35 0.68
C SER A 400 23.11 -7.80 1.54
N PRO A 401 22.14 -8.57 1.01
CA PRO A 401 20.97 -8.98 1.77
C PRO A 401 21.32 -9.82 3.02
N GLY A 402 20.90 -9.35 4.20
CA GLY A 402 21.21 -9.99 5.49
C GLY A 402 22.46 -9.48 6.19
N GLU A 403 23.14 -8.45 5.67
CA GLU A 403 24.05 -7.65 6.51
C GLU A 403 23.27 -7.00 7.68
N ASP A 404 23.90 -6.81 8.83
CA ASP A 404 23.35 -6.00 9.92
C ASP A 404 23.18 -4.55 9.42
N VAL A 405 22.00 -3.95 9.64
CA VAL A 405 21.65 -2.59 9.19
C VAL A 405 20.74 -1.86 10.20
N TYR A 406 20.73 -0.53 10.11
CA TYR A 406 19.73 0.31 10.74
C TYR A 406 19.03 1.21 9.73
N ILE A 407 17.77 1.55 10.01
CA ILE A 407 16.94 2.41 9.16
C ILE A 407 16.17 3.38 10.06
N ILE A 408 16.31 4.67 9.78
CA ILE A 408 15.66 5.77 10.51
C ILE A 408 14.52 6.31 9.64
N LEU A 409 13.31 6.34 10.17
CA LEU A 409 12.15 6.94 9.52
C LEU A 409 11.88 8.37 10.03
N ARG A 410 11.28 9.20 9.18
CA ARG A 410 10.72 10.52 9.55
C ARG A 410 9.32 10.37 10.16
N LEU A 411 8.70 11.46 10.62
CA LEU A 411 7.32 11.47 11.11
C LEU A 411 6.28 11.17 10.00
N ASP A 412 6.55 11.57 8.75
CA ASP A 412 5.77 11.18 7.56
C ASP A 412 5.85 9.68 7.22
N GLY A 413 6.70 8.91 7.92
CA GLY A 413 6.91 7.48 7.74
C GLY A 413 7.85 7.09 6.60
N ARG A 414 8.46 8.05 5.87
CA ARG A 414 9.46 7.77 4.83
C ARG A 414 10.83 7.49 5.44
N VAL A 415 11.66 6.75 4.71
CA VAL A 415 13.06 6.53 5.07
C VAL A 415 13.83 7.86 5.05
N ARG A 416 14.40 8.25 6.19
CA ARG A 416 15.32 9.39 6.31
C ARG A 416 16.74 8.99 5.90
N ARG A 417 17.17 7.84 6.42
CA ARG A 417 18.54 7.32 6.31
C ARG A 417 18.55 5.83 6.61
N SER A 418 19.34 5.07 5.85
CA SER A 418 19.75 3.71 6.19
C SER A 418 21.27 3.62 6.27
N GLY A 419 21.79 2.66 7.04
CA GLY A 419 23.23 2.46 7.18
C GLY A 419 23.58 1.03 7.58
N LYS A 420 24.81 0.62 7.24
CA LYS A 420 25.39 -0.68 7.63
C LYS A 420 25.73 -0.71 9.12
N GLY A 421 25.67 -1.89 9.72
CA GLY A 421 25.92 -2.13 11.13
C GLY A 421 24.82 -1.56 12.03
N MET A 422 25.22 -1.10 13.22
CA MET A 422 24.35 -0.49 14.21
C MET A 422 24.59 1.02 14.32
N PRO A 423 23.59 1.83 14.70
CA PRO A 423 23.70 3.28 14.65
C PRO A 423 24.59 3.84 15.76
N ASP A 424 25.21 4.98 15.48
CA ASP A 424 25.70 5.87 16.53
C ASP A 424 24.54 6.71 17.09
N TRP A 425 24.12 6.37 18.31
CA TRP A 425 23.07 7.08 19.04
C TRP A 425 23.41 8.55 19.31
N GLN A 426 24.69 8.90 19.47
CA GLN A 426 25.09 10.30 19.66
C GLN A 426 24.92 11.10 18.35
N GLN A 427 25.18 10.48 17.20
CA GLN A 427 24.86 11.07 15.89
C GLN A 427 23.34 11.24 15.72
N ILE A 428 22.54 10.20 16.01
CA ILE A 428 21.07 10.26 15.90
C ILE A 428 20.48 11.39 16.76
N VAL A 429 20.96 11.56 17.99
CA VAL A 429 20.52 12.64 18.90
C VAL A 429 20.83 14.04 18.34
N LYS A 430 21.94 14.21 17.61
CA LYS A 430 22.28 15.47 16.92
C LYS A 430 21.49 15.67 15.63
N GLU A 431 21.19 14.59 14.91
CA GLU A 431 20.55 14.62 13.58
C GLU A 431 19.03 14.83 13.64
N LEU A 432 18.36 14.24 14.63
CA LEU A 432 16.89 14.29 14.76
C LEU A 432 16.43 15.52 15.57
N PRO A 433 15.47 16.32 15.06
CA PRO A 433 14.93 17.45 15.80
C PRO A 433 13.97 17.00 16.93
N PRO A 434 13.97 17.68 18.09
CA PRO A 434 12.95 17.50 19.13
C PRO A 434 11.51 17.65 18.60
N MET A 435 10.53 16.96 19.21
CA MET A 435 9.13 16.95 18.74
C MET A 435 8.44 18.33 18.80
N ASP A 436 8.93 19.22 19.66
CA ASP A 436 8.53 20.62 19.83
C ASP A 436 9.12 21.58 18.78
N ALA A 437 10.23 21.19 18.13
CA ALA A 437 10.94 22.03 17.18
C ALA A 437 10.15 22.25 15.87
N LEU A 438 10.34 23.42 15.23
CA LEU A 438 9.70 23.77 13.96
C LEU A 438 10.04 22.75 12.85
N LEU A 439 11.27 22.23 12.81
CA LEU A 439 11.68 21.19 11.87
C LEU A 439 10.82 19.91 12.01
N SER A 440 10.42 19.52 13.22
CA SER A 440 9.48 18.39 13.42
C SER A 440 8.09 18.67 12.88
N LYS A 441 7.67 19.94 12.77
CA LYS A 441 6.39 20.32 12.15
C LYS A 441 6.44 20.26 10.61
N LEU A 442 7.64 20.30 10.02
CA LEU A 442 7.89 20.12 8.58
C LEU A 442 8.18 18.65 8.20
N GLU A 443 8.26 17.76 9.18
CA GLU A 443 8.37 16.31 8.98
C GLU A 443 7.01 15.59 9.07
N ARG A 444 5.96 16.31 9.45
CA ARG A 444 4.54 15.92 9.35
C ARG A 444 3.98 16.43 8.03
#